data_AF-A0A2K9LJ80-F1
#
_entry.id   AF-A0A2K9LJ80-F1
#
_cell.length_a   1.000
_cell.length_b   1.000
_cell.length_c   1.000
_cell.angle_alpha   90.00
_cell.angle_beta   90.00
_cell.angle_gamma   90.00
#
_symmetry.space_group_name_H-M   'P 1'
#
loop_
_entity.id
_entity.type
_entity.pdbx_description
1 polymer ?
#
loop_
_entity_poly.entity_id
_entity_poly.type
_entity_poly.pdbx_seq_one_letter_code
_entity_poly.pdbx_strand_id
1 'polypeptide(L)'
;MKSVVCKSYIKTLAAMALLIPFSTQAQAQATIDLLIVYTSGTNDLYAGDPMTRFNHLVQTTNQIYADSGVDLELNIKHTVQVNYTDTNNAENALNDITNGSGAFSSIAGLREVHEADMVVLFRPYHANHGSCGLAWIGGMGTNGDFSAPYIKGYQYSHVAVNSCGDYVTAHELGHNMGLRHSRKQDGSGGTTSYALGHGVNNQFTTIMAYQSEFNVDYWTGKVYKFSNPDVTCMGLPCGVDRNQSQGADARFAINLTGPQIANFYGDPNATVTSELQIVYGQMNDAETEYNTAVQAKLDSDAAYIEKKDAEKAAKGAIKDLKKAASTVTKAYAKTLKDSEKAAKKAASYLQKAEAQQAKANATSNARTQASAEAKYDDYMVLYNDYTAQAAALLASAQSQEPDVTTATDALNAAITDYETKKLATKAEKDQNKLLKTDEKNKKKIWLTLTKQYNNLLKNWS
;
A
#
# COMPACT_ATOMS: atom_id res chain seq x y z
N MET A 1 -45.27 30.32 -18.06
CA MET A 1 -45.74 28.99 -17.65
C MET A 1 -44.61 27.99 -17.83
N LYS A 2 -44.26 27.24 -16.76
CA LYS A 2 -43.38 26.05 -16.68
C LYS A 2 -41.90 26.29 -17.05
N SER A 3 -40.86 25.81 -16.36
CA SER A 3 -40.70 25.00 -15.15
C SER A 3 -39.28 25.18 -14.61
N VAL A 4 -39.13 25.08 -13.30
CA VAL A 4 -37.90 24.85 -12.55
C VAL A 4 -37.14 23.63 -13.08
N VAL A 5 -35.83 23.73 -13.37
CA VAL A 5 -34.84 22.66 -13.13
C VAL A 5 -33.45 23.29 -12.89
N CYS A 6 -32.96 23.07 -11.67
CA CYS A 6 -31.59 23.29 -11.22
C CYS A 6 -30.66 22.26 -11.90
N LYS A 7 -29.63 22.67 -12.64
CA LYS A 7 -28.59 21.75 -13.16
C LYS A 7 -27.36 21.83 -12.28
N SER A 8 -27.25 20.81 -11.42
CA SER A 8 -26.08 20.47 -10.63
C SER A 8 -24.90 20.09 -11.52
N TYR A 9 -23.71 20.52 -11.12
CA TYR A 9 -22.42 20.13 -11.65
C TYR A 9 -22.14 18.66 -11.33
N ILE A 10 -21.89 17.84 -12.35
CA ILE A 10 -21.21 16.54 -12.18
C ILE A 10 -19.91 16.62 -12.99
N LYS A 11 -18.81 16.87 -12.29
CA LYS A 11 -17.46 16.62 -12.79
C LYS A 11 -17.22 15.12 -12.67
N THR A 12 -17.03 14.46 -13.81
CA THR A 12 -16.51 13.10 -13.91
C THR A 12 -15.08 13.07 -13.35
N LEU A 13 -14.93 12.53 -12.13
CA LEU A 13 -13.65 12.03 -11.64
C LEU A 13 -13.40 10.69 -12.33
N ALA A 14 -12.56 10.70 -13.36
CA ALA A 14 -11.94 9.48 -13.86
C ALA A 14 -10.91 9.03 -12.81
N ALA A 15 -11.33 8.15 -11.90
CA ALA A 15 -10.42 7.40 -11.06
C ALA A 15 -9.67 6.40 -11.95
N MET A 16 -8.44 6.76 -12.33
CA MET A 16 -7.52 5.86 -12.99
C MET A 16 -7.02 4.88 -11.92
N ALA A 17 -7.74 3.76 -11.76
CA ALA A 17 -7.27 2.64 -10.96
C ALA A 17 -6.04 2.05 -11.67
N LEU A 18 -4.84 2.44 -11.24
CA LEU A 18 -3.64 1.67 -11.52
C LEU A 18 -3.81 0.33 -10.81
N LEU A 19 -4.17 -0.70 -11.59
CA LEU A 19 -3.95 -2.10 -11.23
C LEU A 19 -2.43 -2.29 -11.17
N ILE A 20 -1.87 -2.13 -9.97
CA ILE A 20 -0.55 -2.64 -9.67
C ILE A 20 -0.73 -4.16 -9.63
N PRO A 21 -0.08 -4.95 -10.50
CA PRO A 21 -0.02 -6.38 -10.29
C PRO A 21 0.72 -6.57 -8.96
N PHE A 22 -0.01 -7.00 -7.94
CA PHE A 22 0.60 -7.67 -6.81
C PHE A 22 1.29 -8.90 -7.39
N SER A 23 2.60 -8.81 -7.57
CA SER A 23 3.43 -10.00 -7.72
C SER A 23 3.27 -10.78 -6.41
N THR A 24 2.38 -11.77 -6.40
CA THR A 24 2.39 -12.80 -5.37
C THR A 24 3.73 -13.50 -5.51
N GLN A 25 4.73 -13.11 -4.70
CA GLN A 25 5.83 -14.02 -4.43
C GLN A 25 5.19 -15.28 -3.88
N ALA A 26 5.24 -16.37 -4.64
CA ALA A 26 4.94 -17.69 -4.11
C ALA A 26 5.90 -17.88 -2.93
N GLN A 27 5.35 -17.90 -1.72
CA GLN A 27 6.09 -18.27 -0.53
C GLN A 27 6.61 -19.69 -0.79
N ALA A 28 7.92 -19.90 -0.73
CA ALA A 28 8.49 -21.21 -0.98
C ALA A 28 7.92 -22.20 0.06
N GLN A 29 7.28 -23.26 -0.43
CA GLN A 29 6.76 -24.34 0.41
C GLN A 29 7.96 -25.09 1.03
N ALA A 30 8.00 -25.21 2.35
CA ALA A 30 9.08 -25.92 3.04
C ALA A 30 8.77 -27.42 3.14
N THR A 31 9.80 -28.26 2.97
CA THR A 31 9.67 -29.72 3.06
C THR A 31 10.28 -30.18 4.38
N ILE A 32 9.51 -30.92 5.18
CA ILE A 32 9.98 -31.59 6.39
C ILE A 32 10.30 -33.04 6.03
N ASP A 33 11.56 -33.43 6.21
CA ASP A 33 12.02 -34.79 5.97
C ASP A 33 11.76 -35.68 7.19
N LEU A 34 11.08 -36.81 6.98
CA LEU A 34 10.72 -37.76 8.03
C LEU A 34 11.61 -39.00 8.01
N LEU A 35 12.07 -39.39 9.20
CA LEU A 35 12.52 -40.75 9.49
C LEU A 35 11.35 -41.52 10.12
N ILE A 36 10.85 -42.51 9.39
CA ILE A 36 9.83 -43.42 9.93
C ILE A 36 10.51 -44.60 10.60
N VAL A 37 10.20 -44.81 11.87
CA VAL A 37 10.62 -45.97 12.65
C VAL A 37 9.39 -46.84 12.89
N TYR A 38 9.50 -48.15 12.71
CA TYR A 38 8.35 -49.05 12.91
C TYR A 38 8.76 -50.39 13.52
N THR A 39 7.83 -51.02 14.23
CA THR A 39 8.06 -52.31 14.89
C THR A 39 7.77 -53.50 13.97
N SER A 40 8.23 -54.69 14.38
CA SER A 40 7.88 -55.94 13.70
C SER A 40 6.36 -56.16 13.65
N GLY A 41 5.60 -55.78 14.68
CA GLY A 41 4.14 -55.88 14.63
C GLY A 41 3.51 -54.97 13.57
N THR A 42 4.06 -53.76 13.34
CA THR A 42 3.63 -52.90 12.21
C THR A 42 3.93 -53.57 10.88
N ASN A 43 5.11 -54.19 10.73
CA ASN A 43 5.49 -54.92 9.52
C ASN A 43 4.52 -56.08 9.24
N ASP A 44 4.25 -56.90 10.25
CA ASP A 44 3.39 -58.09 10.14
C ASP A 44 1.92 -57.72 9.88
N LEU A 45 1.44 -56.63 10.48
CA LEU A 45 0.09 -56.10 10.27
C LEU A 45 -0.18 -55.76 8.80
N TYR A 46 0.85 -55.36 8.06
CA TYR A 46 0.79 -55.04 6.64
C TYR A 46 1.51 -56.08 5.77
N ALA A 47 1.51 -57.35 6.19
CA ALA A 47 2.00 -58.48 5.42
C ALA A 47 3.47 -58.35 4.94
N GLY A 48 4.30 -57.63 5.69
CA GLY A 48 5.71 -57.41 5.38
C GLY A 48 6.01 -56.17 4.54
N ASP A 49 5.01 -55.37 4.17
CA ASP A 49 5.20 -54.14 3.40
C ASP A 49 4.28 -53.00 3.89
N PRO A 50 4.68 -52.28 4.95
CA PRO A 50 3.90 -51.17 5.49
C PRO A 50 4.01 -49.87 4.67
N MET A 51 4.82 -49.82 3.60
CA MET A 51 5.12 -48.57 2.88
C MET A 51 3.88 -47.90 2.30
N THR A 52 2.93 -48.68 1.78
CA THR A 52 1.67 -48.13 1.26
C THR A 52 0.88 -47.38 2.34
N ARG A 53 0.86 -47.91 3.57
CA ARG A 53 0.19 -47.25 4.70
C ARG A 53 0.93 -45.98 5.11
N PHE A 54 2.26 -46.00 5.16
CA PHE A 54 3.05 -44.82 5.49
C PHE A 54 2.84 -43.69 4.49
N ASN A 55 2.87 -44.01 3.19
CA ASN A 55 2.56 -43.04 2.14
C ASN A 55 1.15 -42.48 2.29
N HIS A 56 0.15 -43.32 2.58
CA HIS A 56 -1.22 -42.85 2.82
C HIS A 56 -1.30 -41.86 3.99
N LEU A 57 -0.65 -42.13 5.12
CA LEU A 57 -0.65 -41.24 6.28
C LEU A 57 0.07 -39.91 6.00
N VAL A 58 1.20 -39.95 5.28
CA VAL A 58 1.95 -38.76 4.86
C VAL A 58 1.14 -37.92 3.87
N GLN A 59 0.54 -38.54 2.85
CA GLN A 59 -0.29 -37.83 1.87
C GLN A 59 -1.57 -37.26 2.50
N THR A 60 -2.18 -37.98 3.43
CA THR A 60 -3.31 -37.45 4.22
C THR A 60 -2.88 -36.21 5.01
N THR A 61 -1.68 -36.23 5.60
CA THR A 61 -1.14 -35.08 6.34
C THR A 61 -0.83 -33.90 5.42
N ASN A 62 -0.25 -34.14 4.24
CA ASN A 62 -0.01 -33.10 3.24
C ASN A 62 -1.33 -32.48 2.75
N GLN A 63 -2.37 -33.29 2.55
CA GLN A 63 -3.70 -32.78 2.22
C GLN A 63 -4.28 -31.92 3.35
N ILE A 64 -4.10 -32.32 4.61
CA ILE A 64 -4.49 -31.51 5.77
C ILE A 64 -3.75 -30.16 5.76
N TYR A 65 -2.44 -30.13 5.47
CA TYR A 65 -1.70 -28.87 5.35
C TYR A 65 -2.27 -27.97 4.24
N ALA A 66 -2.46 -28.52 3.04
CA ALA A 66 -3.03 -27.80 1.91
C ALA A 66 -4.43 -27.24 2.23
N ASP A 67 -5.32 -28.07 2.78
CA ASP A 67 -6.70 -27.70 3.15
C ASP A 67 -6.77 -26.65 4.28
N SER A 68 -5.67 -26.51 5.03
CA SER A 68 -5.53 -25.55 6.12
C SER A 68 -4.83 -24.25 5.69
N GLY A 69 -4.24 -24.19 4.49
CA GLY A 69 -3.37 -23.10 4.05
C GLY A 69 -2.00 -23.08 4.73
N VAL A 70 -1.51 -24.25 5.15
CA VAL A 70 -0.16 -24.43 5.69
C VAL A 70 0.81 -24.65 4.53
N ASP A 71 1.90 -23.87 4.51
CA ASP A 71 2.89 -23.86 3.42
C ASP A 71 4.00 -24.90 3.65
N LEU A 72 3.60 -26.16 3.89
CA LEU A 72 4.52 -27.28 4.17
C LEU A 72 4.16 -28.54 3.41
N GLU A 73 5.17 -29.37 3.18
CA GLU A 73 5.03 -30.75 2.72
C GLU A 73 5.89 -31.69 3.57
N LEU A 74 5.41 -32.92 3.74
CA LEU A 74 6.18 -34.00 4.34
C LEU A 74 6.75 -34.89 3.25
N ASN A 75 8.00 -35.28 3.43
CA ASN A 75 8.67 -36.27 2.61
C ASN A 75 9.19 -37.42 3.47
N ILE A 76 9.01 -38.66 3.02
CA ILE A 76 9.59 -39.83 3.70
C ILE A 76 11.03 -39.95 3.22
N LYS A 77 11.98 -39.60 4.10
CA LYS A 77 13.40 -39.62 3.78
C LYS A 77 14.02 -41.00 3.96
N HIS A 78 13.60 -41.70 5.01
CA HIS A 78 14.02 -43.08 5.28
C HIS A 78 13.00 -43.81 6.16
N THR A 79 12.99 -45.14 6.06
CA THR A 79 12.19 -46.01 6.94
C THR A 79 13.05 -47.11 7.54
N VAL A 80 12.91 -47.39 8.84
CA VAL A 80 13.68 -48.43 9.52
C VAL A 80 12.80 -49.27 10.45
N GLN A 81 12.89 -50.59 10.29
CA GLN A 81 12.27 -51.53 11.22
C GLN A 81 13.17 -51.72 12.46
N VAL A 82 12.56 -51.74 13.64
CA VAL A 82 13.24 -52.02 14.92
C VAL A 82 12.56 -53.16 15.67
N ASN A 83 13.35 -53.89 16.46
CA ASN A 83 12.84 -54.93 17.35
C ASN A 83 12.44 -54.31 18.70
N TYR A 84 11.32 -53.60 18.72
CA TYR A 84 10.75 -52.96 19.91
C TYR A 84 9.34 -53.50 20.20
N THR A 85 8.93 -53.48 21.48
CA THR A 85 7.64 -54.04 21.90
C THR A 85 6.45 -53.21 21.44
N ASP A 86 5.35 -53.87 21.09
CA ASP A 86 4.09 -53.24 20.72
C ASP A 86 3.14 -53.03 21.90
N THR A 87 3.49 -53.53 23.09
CA THR A 87 2.58 -53.61 24.23
C THR A 87 3.06 -52.86 25.47
N ASN A 88 3.98 -51.89 25.38
CA ASN A 88 4.16 -50.92 26.47
C ASN A 88 3.41 -49.61 26.16
N ASN A 89 3.29 -48.71 27.15
CA ASN A 89 2.59 -47.45 26.97
C ASN A 89 3.31 -46.49 26.00
N ALA A 90 2.59 -45.48 25.53
CA ALA A 90 3.10 -44.51 24.56
C ALA A 90 4.21 -43.63 25.16
N GLU A 91 4.11 -43.29 26.45
CA GLU A 91 5.10 -42.48 27.16
C GLU A 91 6.47 -43.16 27.19
N ASN A 92 6.53 -44.45 27.53
CA ASN A 92 7.80 -45.19 27.53
C ASN A 92 8.37 -45.25 26.12
N ALA A 93 7.53 -45.47 25.10
CA ALA A 93 7.99 -45.54 23.71
C ALA A 93 8.53 -44.22 23.19
N LEU A 94 7.84 -43.10 23.47
CA LEU A 94 8.30 -41.77 23.10
C LEU A 94 9.62 -41.43 23.81
N ASN A 95 9.73 -41.74 25.11
CA ASN A 95 10.97 -41.53 25.85
C ASN A 95 12.11 -42.42 25.32
N ASP A 96 11.85 -43.69 25.05
CA ASP A 96 12.86 -44.64 24.59
C ASP A 96 13.42 -44.24 23.22
N ILE A 97 12.57 -43.85 22.25
CA ILE A 97 13.05 -43.41 20.93
C ILE A 97 13.78 -42.07 21.00
N THR A 98 13.30 -41.14 21.81
CA THR A 98 13.95 -39.83 22.00
C THR A 98 15.34 -39.97 22.62
N ASN A 99 15.48 -40.86 23.61
CA ASN A 99 16.74 -41.09 24.33
C ASN A 99 17.64 -42.16 23.67
N GLY A 100 17.22 -42.75 22.54
CA GLY A 100 17.97 -43.83 21.89
C GLY A 100 18.13 -45.09 22.73
N SER A 101 17.16 -45.41 23.59
CA SER A 101 17.22 -46.54 24.51
C SER A 101 16.96 -47.88 23.81
N GLY A 102 17.73 -48.91 24.16
CA GLY A 102 17.53 -50.28 23.68
C GLY A 102 17.54 -50.38 22.15
N ALA A 103 16.39 -50.76 21.59
CA ALA A 103 16.20 -50.96 20.15
C ALA A 103 16.37 -49.69 19.31
N PHE A 104 16.44 -48.50 19.94
CA PHE A 104 16.55 -47.21 19.25
C PHE A 104 17.95 -46.61 19.23
N SER A 105 18.98 -47.34 19.68
CA SER A 105 20.36 -46.80 19.80
C SER A 105 20.96 -46.29 18.49
N SER A 106 20.50 -46.79 17.33
CA SER A 106 20.94 -46.34 16.00
C SER A 106 20.11 -45.18 15.42
N ILE A 107 18.94 -44.84 16.01
CA ILE A 107 17.98 -43.91 15.39
C ILE A 107 18.54 -42.50 15.30
N ALA A 108 19.22 -42.01 16.33
CA ALA A 108 19.86 -40.70 16.27
C ALA A 108 20.90 -40.63 15.13
N GLY A 109 21.72 -41.68 14.97
CA GLY A 109 22.69 -41.76 13.87
C GLY A 109 22.03 -41.82 12.49
N LEU A 110 20.96 -42.60 12.33
CA LEU A 110 20.19 -42.67 11.08
C LEU A 110 19.52 -41.32 10.76
N ARG A 111 19.00 -40.63 11.77
CA ARG A 111 18.42 -39.30 11.63
C ARG A 111 19.46 -38.29 11.14
N GLU A 112 20.69 -38.36 11.65
CA GLU A 112 21.80 -37.53 11.17
C GLU A 112 22.23 -37.90 9.73
N VAL A 113 22.39 -39.18 9.41
CA VAL A 113 22.81 -39.65 8.07
C VAL A 113 21.81 -39.29 6.99
N HIS A 114 20.52 -39.36 7.31
CA HIS A 114 19.46 -39.07 6.37
C HIS A 114 18.94 -37.64 6.45
N GLU A 115 19.49 -36.81 7.34
CA GLU A 115 19.07 -35.41 7.53
C GLU A 115 17.57 -35.27 7.79
N ALA A 116 17.00 -36.17 8.61
CA ALA A 116 15.56 -36.20 8.86
C ALA A 116 15.15 -35.22 9.97
N ASP A 117 14.41 -34.17 9.62
CA ASP A 117 13.96 -33.11 10.52
C ASP A 117 13.10 -33.62 11.67
N MET A 118 12.25 -34.62 11.43
CA MET A 118 11.39 -35.23 12.45
C MET A 118 11.41 -36.77 12.39
N VAL A 119 11.11 -37.40 13.52
CA VAL A 119 11.03 -38.87 13.65
C VAL A 119 9.66 -39.30 14.13
N VAL A 120 9.06 -40.26 13.44
CA VAL A 120 7.77 -40.86 13.85
C VAL A 120 7.94 -42.36 14.08
N LEU A 121 7.58 -42.82 15.27
CA LEU A 121 7.47 -44.23 15.61
C LEU A 121 6.04 -44.73 15.35
N PHE A 122 5.88 -45.63 14.38
CA PHE A 122 4.60 -46.32 14.10
C PHE A 122 4.53 -47.69 14.74
N ARG A 123 3.47 -47.90 15.55
CA ARG A 123 3.15 -49.18 16.21
C ARG A 123 1.69 -49.57 15.97
N PRO A 124 1.34 -50.88 15.96
CA PRO A 124 -0.06 -51.29 16.03
C PRO A 124 -0.71 -50.77 17.31
N TYR A 125 -1.96 -50.32 17.24
CA TYR A 125 -2.67 -49.81 18.41
C TYR A 125 -2.87 -50.89 19.47
N HIS A 126 -2.55 -50.55 20.73
CA HIS A 126 -2.96 -51.34 21.90
C HIS A 126 -3.57 -50.43 22.97
N ALA A 127 -4.55 -50.96 23.72
CA ALA A 127 -5.29 -50.19 24.72
C ALA A 127 -4.39 -49.56 25.80
N ASN A 128 -3.28 -50.20 26.13
CA ASN A 128 -2.33 -49.72 27.13
C ASN A 128 -1.40 -48.60 26.63
N HIS A 129 -1.51 -48.18 25.36
CA HIS A 129 -0.90 -46.95 24.86
C HIS A 129 -1.53 -45.72 25.52
N GLY A 130 -2.79 -45.81 25.97
CA GLY A 130 -3.54 -44.70 26.59
C GLY A 130 -4.11 -43.69 25.59
N SER A 131 -3.46 -43.50 24.43
CA SER A 131 -3.89 -42.60 23.35
C SER A 131 -3.56 -43.18 21.97
N CYS A 132 -4.05 -42.52 20.91
CA CYS A 132 -3.69 -42.85 19.53
C CYS A 132 -2.31 -42.30 19.12
N GLY A 133 -1.75 -41.39 19.90
CA GLY A 133 -0.47 -40.74 19.61
C GLY A 133 0.03 -39.93 20.81
N LEU A 134 1.33 -39.68 20.82
CA LEU A 134 1.99 -38.85 21.82
C LEU A 134 3.25 -38.23 21.21
N ALA A 135 3.44 -36.93 21.42
CA ALA A 135 4.57 -36.18 20.91
C ALA A 135 5.06 -35.11 21.89
N TRP A 136 6.32 -34.70 21.74
CA TRP A 136 6.83 -33.54 22.44
C TRP A 136 6.32 -32.25 21.82
N ILE A 137 6.00 -31.25 22.65
CA ILE A 137 5.61 -29.92 22.18
C ILE A 137 6.87 -29.08 21.93
N GLY A 138 7.08 -28.66 20.69
CA GLY A 138 8.22 -27.82 20.30
C GLY A 138 8.09 -26.36 20.77
N GLY A 139 9.20 -25.76 21.19
CA GLY A 139 9.31 -24.31 21.37
C GLY A 139 8.27 -23.67 22.29
N MET A 140 7.87 -24.32 23.38
CA MET A 140 6.87 -23.78 24.32
C MET A 140 7.24 -22.36 24.79
N GLY A 141 6.36 -21.39 24.54
CA GLY A 141 6.56 -19.99 24.97
C GLY A 141 7.73 -19.26 24.28
N THR A 142 8.29 -19.80 23.20
CA THR A 142 9.41 -19.17 22.48
C THR A 142 8.98 -18.10 21.48
N ASN A 143 7.67 -17.84 21.36
CA ASN A 143 7.07 -16.96 20.35
C ASN A 143 7.42 -17.35 18.91
N GLY A 144 7.53 -18.66 18.64
CA GLY A 144 7.85 -19.19 17.32
C GLY A 144 9.34 -19.39 17.05
N ASP A 145 10.22 -19.06 17.99
CA ASP A 145 11.67 -19.28 17.83
C ASP A 145 12.02 -20.75 18.09
N PHE A 146 12.50 -21.44 17.05
CA PHE A 146 12.94 -22.84 17.07
C PHE A 146 14.47 -22.98 16.93
N SER A 147 15.22 -21.88 17.05
CA SER A 147 16.69 -21.85 16.87
C SER A 147 17.48 -22.60 17.96
N ALA A 148 16.86 -22.85 19.12
CA ALA A 148 17.54 -23.48 20.24
C ALA A 148 17.83 -24.96 19.94
N PRO A 149 19.11 -25.43 20.00
CA PRO A 149 19.49 -26.79 19.59
C PRO A 149 18.75 -27.92 20.29
N TYR A 150 18.30 -27.69 21.53
CA TYR A 150 17.54 -28.70 22.26
C TYR A 150 16.20 -29.02 21.57
N ILE A 151 15.57 -28.09 20.85
CA ILE A 151 14.27 -28.31 20.21
C ILE A 151 14.36 -29.40 19.13
N LYS A 152 15.43 -29.39 18.32
CA LYS A 152 15.76 -30.47 17.37
C LYS A 152 15.80 -31.84 18.04
N GLY A 153 16.40 -31.90 19.24
CA GLY A 153 16.54 -33.12 20.04
C GLY A 153 15.21 -33.73 20.51
N TYR A 154 14.09 -33.01 20.44
CA TYR A 154 12.77 -33.47 20.87
C TYR A 154 11.75 -33.58 19.72
N GLN A 155 12.16 -33.53 18.45
CA GLN A 155 11.25 -33.74 17.31
C GLN A 155 10.93 -35.22 17.06
N TYR A 156 10.30 -35.84 18.07
CA TYR A 156 9.89 -37.22 18.08
C TYR A 156 8.40 -37.33 18.37
N SER A 157 7.76 -38.30 17.72
CA SER A 157 6.36 -38.66 17.90
C SER A 157 6.20 -40.18 17.94
N HIS A 158 5.25 -40.66 18.75
CA HIS A 158 4.71 -42.02 18.69
C HIS A 158 3.29 -41.95 18.14
N VAL A 159 2.96 -42.80 17.16
CA VAL A 159 1.64 -42.85 16.53
C VAL A 159 1.17 -44.30 16.35
N ALA A 160 -0.07 -44.58 16.72
CA ALA A 160 -0.73 -45.82 16.40
C ALA A 160 -1.09 -45.88 14.89
N VAL A 161 -0.59 -46.90 14.19
CA VAL A 161 -0.68 -47.00 12.72
C VAL A 161 -2.05 -47.44 12.20
N ASN A 162 -2.89 -48.03 13.06
CA ASN A 162 -4.23 -48.54 12.75
C ASN A 162 -5.22 -48.21 13.88
N SER A 163 -6.50 -48.47 13.64
CA SER A 163 -7.61 -48.33 14.61
C SER A 163 -7.85 -46.90 15.16
N CYS A 164 -7.04 -45.94 14.71
CA CYS A 164 -7.10 -44.52 15.02
C CYS A 164 -7.34 -43.72 13.73
N GLY A 165 -7.82 -42.49 13.86
CA GLY A 165 -8.04 -41.62 12.70
C GLY A 165 -6.74 -41.24 11.98
N ASP A 166 -6.76 -41.17 10.66
CA ASP A 166 -5.56 -40.87 9.85
C ASP A 166 -5.00 -39.45 10.08
N TYR A 167 -5.79 -38.55 10.70
CA TYR A 167 -5.32 -37.22 11.10
C TYR A 167 -4.30 -37.23 12.24
N VAL A 168 -4.13 -38.36 12.96
CA VAL A 168 -3.31 -38.41 14.18
C VAL A 168 -1.85 -38.11 13.88
N THR A 169 -1.31 -38.53 12.74
CA THR A 169 0.06 -38.13 12.33
C THR A 169 0.19 -36.61 12.24
N ALA A 170 -0.76 -35.93 11.61
CA ALA A 170 -0.79 -34.47 11.55
C ALA A 170 -0.93 -33.83 12.95
N HIS A 171 -1.71 -34.44 13.84
CA HIS A 171 -1.87 -33.97 15.23
C HIS A 171 -0.54 -34.01 15.99
N GLU A 172 0.14 -35.16 15.98
CA GLU A 172 1.39 -35.36 16.72
C GLU A 172 2.53 -34.51 16.14
N LEU A 173 2.65 -34.43 14.81
CA LEU A 173 3.61 -33.52 14.19
C LEU A 173 3.26 -32.04 14.47
N GLY A 174 1.97 -31.71 14.59
CA GLY A 174 1.49 -30.43 15.08
C GLY A 174 2.05 -30.06 16.45
N HIS A 175 2.09 -31.02 17.39
CA HIS A 175 2.77 -30.82 18.67
C HIS A 175 4.27 -30.57 18.50
N ASN A 176 4.97 -31.39 17.70
CA ASN A 176 6.39 -31.16 17.42
C ASN A 176 6.67 -29.76 16.84
N MET A 177 5.74 -29.21 16.04
CA MET A 177 5.80 -27.84 15.48
C MET A 177 5.35 -26.72 16.44
N GLY A 178 5.02 -27.06 17.68
CA GLY A 178 4.74 -26.12 18.75
C GLY A 178 3.27 -25.76 18.95
N LEU A 179 2.35 -26.58 18.41
CA LEU A 179 0.93 -26.45 18.69
C LEU A 179 0.56 -27.12 20.01
N ARG A 180 -0.44 -26.54 20.67
CA ARG A 180 -1.17 -27.16 21.78
C ARG A 180 -2.57 -27.53 21.36
N HIS A 181 -3.32 -28.16 22.27
CA HIS A 181 -4.72 -28.47 22.03
C HIS A 181 -5.58 -27.22 21.93
N SER A 182 -6.91 -27.32 22.02
CA SER A 182 -7.72 -26.10 22.02
C SER A 182 -7.51 -25.26 23.28
N ARG A 183 -7.84 -23.97 23.20
CA ARG A 183 -7.84 -23.11 24.37
C ARG A 183 -8.71 -23.62 25.52
N LYS A 184 -9.84 -24.27 25.18
CA LYS A 184 -10.77 -24.84 26.16
C LYS A 184 -10.13 -25.97 26.98
N GLN A 185 -9.23 -26.71 26.34
CA GLN A 185 -8.48 -27.83 26.94
C GLN A 185 -7.28 -27.34 27.75
N ASP A 186 -6.46 -26.51 27.12
CA ASP A 186 -5.08 -26.27 27.55
C ASP A 186 -4.85 -24.87 28.14
N GLY A 187 -5.84 -23.99 28.01
CA GLY A 187 -5.82 -22.59 28.50
C GLY A 187 -4.96 -21.63 27.67
N SER A 188 -3.76 -22.04 27.25
CA SER A 188 -2.80 -21.23 26.50
C SER A 188 -2.15 -21.98 25.35
N GLY A 189 -1.71 -21.24 24.32
CA GLY A 189 -1.00 -21.80 23.17
C GLY A 189 0.40 -22.33 23.51
N GLY A 190 0.96 -23.09 22.56
CA GLY A 190 2.28 -23.68 22.67
C GLY A 190 3.39 -22.66 22.44
N THR A 191 3.92 -22.62 21.22
CA THR A 191 5.03 -21.73 20.88
C THR A 191 4.63 -20.26 20.84
N THR A 192 3.45 -19.94 20.31
CA THR A 192 2.83 -18.63 20.40
C THR A 192 1.52 -18.71 21.19
N SER A 193 0.99 -17.57 21.63
CA SER A 193 -0.28 -17.52 22.38
C SER A 193 -1.48 -18.08 21.62
N TYR A 194 -1.43 -18.11 20.28
CA TYR A 194 -2.48 -18.57 19.36
C TYR A 194 -2.18 -19.93 18.70
N ALA A 195 -1.07 -20.58 19.02
CA ALA A 195 -0.68 -21.91 18.52
C ALA A 195 -1.54 -23.02 19.15
N LEU A 196 -2.81 -23.09 18.74
CA LEU A 196 -3.87 -23.88 19.38
C LEU A 196 -4.81 -24.51 18.36
N GLY A 197 -5.44 -25.61 18.76
CA GLY A 197 -6.66 -26.09 18.12
C GLY A 197 -7.85 -25.14 18.31
N HIS A 198 -8.84 -25.31 17.45
CA HIS A 198 -10.15 -24.67 17.55
C HIS A 198 -11.28 -25.70 17.48
N GLY A 199 -12.42 -25.38 18.09
CA GLY A 199 -13.64 -26.15 17.99
C GLY A 199 -14.86 -25.31 18.37
N VAL A 200 -16.02 -25.76 17.91
CA VAL A 200 -17.32 -25.16 18.22
C VAL A 200 -18.20 -26.25 18.82
N ASN A 201 -18.79 -25.95 19.98
CA ASN A 201 -19.56 -26.94 20.74
C ASN A 201 -20.69 -27.53 19.89
N ASN A 202 -20.83 -28.86 19.90
CA ASN A 202 -21.82 -29.63 19.15
C ASN A 202 -21.75 -29.47 17.62
N GLN A 203 -20.65 -28.93 17.07
CA GLN A 203 -20.50 -28.71 15.63
C GLN A 203 -19.25 -29.43 15.11
N PHE A 204 -18.06 -28.94 15.45
CA PHE A 204 -16.82 -29.51 14.95
C PHE A 204 -15.61 -29.23 15.85
N THR A 205 -14.54 -30.00 15.64
CA THR A 205 -13.20 -29.67 16.09
C THR A 205 -12.20 -29.74 14.94
N THR A 206 -11.19 -28.87 15.00
CA THR A 206 -9.97 -28.97 14.18
C THR A 206 -9.06 -30.05 14.72
N ILE A 207 -8.00 -30.41 13.98
CA ILE A 207 -7.23 -31.62 14.29
C ILE A 207 -6.59 -31.57 15.69
N MET A 208 -6.15 -30.41 16.16
CA MET A 208 -5.53 -30.24 17.49
C MET A 208 -6.54 -30.23 18.65
N ALA A 209 -7.85 -30.18 18.41
CA ALA A 209 -8.86 -30.10 19.46
C ALA A 209 -9.55 -31.45 19.72
N TYR A 210 -9.84 -31.77 20.98
CA TYR A 210 -10.51 -33.02 21.34
C TYR A 210 -12.02 -32.91 21.13
N GLN A 211 -12.60 -33.88 20.44
CA GLN A 211 -14.04 -33.89 20.18
C GLN A 211 -14.86 -33.93 21.50
N SER A 212 -14.40 -34.68 22.50
CA SER A 212 -15.05 -34.81 23.82
C SER A 212 -15.25 -33.46 24.52
N GLU A 213 -14.29 -32.55 24.38
CA GLU A 213 -14.29 -31.24 25.03
C GLU A 213 -15.30 -30.29 24.43
N PHE A 214 -15.69 -30.51 23.18
CA PHE A 214 -16.69 -29.72 22.48
C PHE A 214 -18.04 -30.44 22.37
N ASN A 215 -18.21 -31.61 23.00
CA ASN A 215 -19.39 -32.46 22.84
C ASN A 215 -19.69 -32.76 21.36
N VAL A 216 -18.65 -33.18 20.65
CA VAL A 216 -18.67 -33.46 19.22
C VAL A 216 -18.44 -34.96 19.01
N ASP A 217 -19.08 -35.56 18.00
CA ASP A 217 -18.92 -36.99 17.71
C ASP A 217 -17.49 -37.32 17.28
N TYR A 218 -16.99 -38.49 17.70
CA TYR A 218 -15.62 -38.91 17.43
C TYR A 218 -15.34 -39.08 15.92
N TRP A 219 -16.29 -39.64 15.17
CA TRP A 219 -16.11 -40.03 13.77
C TRP A 219 -16.52 -38.94 12.79
N THR A 220 -17.61 -38.23 13.05
CA THR A 220 -18.16 -37.24 12.09
C THR A 220 -17.78 -35.80 12.42
N GLY A 221 -17.27 -35.57 13.62
CA GLY A 221 -17.12 -34.23 14.16
C GLY A 221 -15.74 -33.61 14.04
N LYS A 222 -14.74 -34.39 13.59
CA LYS A 222 -13.39 -33.86 13.37
C LYS A 222 -13.22 -33.41 11.93
N VAL A 223 -12.85 -32.15 11.75
CA VAL A 223 -12.46 -31.61 10.46
C VAL A 223 -10.95 -31.76 10.29
N TYR A 224 -10.54 -32.32 9.16
CA TYR A 224 -9.15 -32.58 8.78
C TYR A 224 -8.45 -31.27 8.34
N LYS A 225 -8.46 -30.29 9.24
CA LYS A 225 -7.79 -28.99 9.10
C LYS A 225 -7.18 -28.55 10.42
N PHE A 226 -6.02 -27.90 10.36
CA PHE A 226 -5.52 -27.07 11.45
C PHE A 226 -6.39 -25.81 11.59
N SER A 227 -6.35 -25.18 12.77
CA SER A 227 -7.11 -23.96 12.97
C SER A 227 -6.57 -22.83 12.10
N ASN A 228 -7.49 -22.19 11.36
CA ASN A 228 -7.21 -21.06 10.50
C ASN A 228 -8.50 -20.21 10.37
N PRO A 229 -8.51 -18.95 10.84
CA PRO A 229 -9.69 -18.09 10.78
C PRO A 229 -10.09 -17.68 9.35
N ASP A 230 -9.19 -17.80 8.38
CA ASP A 230 -9.39 -17.36 7.00
C ASP A 230 -10.05 -18.45 6.12
N VAL A 231 -10.24 -19.66 6.65
CA VAL A 231 -10.93 -20.77 5.98
C VAL A 231 -12.14 -21.24 6.77
N THR A 232 -13.04 -21.98 6.11
CA THR A 232 -14.29 -22.45 6.73
C THR A 232 -14.24 -23.93 7.12
N CYS A 233 -14.94 -24.23 8.21
CA CYS A 233 -15.22 -25.55 8.77
C CYS A 233 -16.70 -25.64 9.10
N MET A 234 -17.42 -26.50 8.37
CA MET A 234 -18.88 -26.66 8.50
C MET A 234 -19.66 -25.32 8.44
N GLY A 235 -19.25 -24.41 7.54
CA GLY A 235 -19.90 -23.11 7.35
C GLY A 235 -19.55 -22.04 8.39
N LEU A 236 -18.69 -22.35 9.36
CA LEU A 236 -18.16 -21.41 10.35
C LEU A 236 -16.65 -21.19 10.13
N PRO A 237 -16.05 -20.10 10.66
CA PRO A 237 -14.60 -19.94 10.63
C PRO A 237 -13.88 -21.11 11.30
N CYS A 238 -12.81 -21.59 10.68
CA CYS A 238 -12.06 -22.74 11.19
C CYS A 238 -11.03 -22.38 12.27
N GLY A 239 -11.13 -21.19 12.87
CA GLY A 239 -10.18 -20.67 13.84
C GLY A 239 -10.66 -19.35 14.42
N VAL A 240 -9.83 -18.74 15.25
CA VAL A 240 -10.06 -17.40 15.81
C VAL A 240 -8.87 -16.54 15.46
N ASP A 241 -9.11 -15.31 14.99
CA ASP A 241 -8.05 -14.36 14.62
C ASP A 241 -6.99 -14.25 15.74
N ARG A 242 -5.72 -14.44 15.34
CA ARG A 242 -4.55 -14.46 16.22
C ARG A 242 -4.40 -13.22 17.10
N ASN A 243 -4.92 -12.07 16.65
CA ASN A 243 -4.83 -10.79 17.35
C ASN A 243 -5.93 -10.61 18.41
N GLN A 244 -6.90 -11.53 18.49
CA GLN A 244 -7.92 -11.53 19.52
C GLN A 244 -7.44 -12.25 20.77
N SER A 245 -8.02 -11.91 21.92
CA SER A 245 -7.68 -12.51 23.21
C SER A 245 -7.89 -14.04 23.27
N GLN A 246 -8.75 -14.57 22.40
CA GLN A 246 -9.05 -16.00 22.27
C GLN A 246 -8.47 -16.61 20.98
N GLY A 247 -7.46 -15.97 20.38
CA GLY A 247 -6.87 -16.39 19.10
C GLY A 247 -6.48 -17.87 19.05
N ALA A 248 -6.75 -18.49 17.91
CA ALA A 248 -6.47 -19.88 17.59
C ALA A 248 -6.22 -19.99 16.07
N ASP A 249 -4.95 -19.89 15.70
CA ASP A 249 -4.48 -19.96 14.31
C ASP A 249 -3.19 -20.79 14.27
N ALA A 250 -3.39 -22.10 14.30
CA ALA A 250 -2.34 -23.09 14.18
C ALA A 250 -1.62 -22.99 12.83
N ARG A 251 -2.33 -22.63 11.75
CA ARG A 251 -1.71 -22.49 10.44
C ARG A 251 -0.57 -21.45 10.44
N PHE A 252 -0.76 -20.31 11.09
CA PHE A 252 0.31 -19.30 11.16
C PHE A 252 1.47 -19.75 12.02
N ALA A 253 1.17 -20.38 13.15
CA ALA A 253 2.22 -20.90 14.02
C ALA A 253 3.07 -21.94 13.28
N ILE A 254 2.44 -22.83 12.51
CA ILE A 254 3.15 -23.80 11.67
C ILE A 254 3.94 -23.12 10.55
N ASN A 255 3.37 -22.15 9.82
CA ASN A 255 4.12 -21.45 8.76
C ASN A 255 5.30 -20.63 9.32
N LEU A 256 5.28 -20.30 10.61
CA LEU A 256 6.39 -19.67 11.31
C LEU A 256 7.48 -20.68 11.73
N THR A 257 7.09 -21.85 12.27
CA THR A 257 8.05 -22.83 12.81
C THR A 257 8.53 -23.87 11.80
N GLY A 258 7.69 -24.23 10.83
CA GLY A 258 7.96 -25.25 9.82
C GLY A 258 9.25 -25.02 9.02
N PRO A 259 9.49 -23.82 8.46
CA PRO A 259 10.75 -23.53 7.76
C PRO A 259 12.00 -23.63 8.64
N GLN A 260 11.86 -23.42 9.96
CA GLN A 260 12.98 -23.59 10.92
C GLN A 260 13.27 -25.06 11.17
N ILE A 261 12.20 -25.86 11.26
CA ILE A 261 12.29 -27.30 11.50
C ILE A 261 12.86 -28.01 10.27
N ALA A 262 12.39 -27.65 9.07
CA ALA A 262 12.94 -28.09 7.78
C ALA A 262 14.43 -27.75 7.58
N ASN A 263 15.01 -26.98 8.53
CA ASN A 263 16.38 -26.53 8.48
C ASN A 263 17.27 -27.13 9.60
N PHE A 264 16.79 -28.11 10.37
CA PHE A 264 17.55 -28.64 11.51
C PHE A 264 18.88 -29.32 11.13
N TYR A 265 19.00 -29.78 9.90
CA TYR A 265 20.20 -30.43 9.37
C TYR A 265 21.07 -29.52 8.48
N GLY A 266 20.69 -28.25 8.36
CA GLY A 266 21.50 -27.21 7.73
C GLY A 266 21.33 -27.13 6.22
N ASP A 267 20.41 -26.27 5.79
CA ASP A 267 20.83 -25.09 5.03
C ASP A 267 21.20 -23.98 6.05
N PRO A 268 22.49 -23.65 6.26
CA PRO A 268 22.92 -22.64 7.23
C PRO A 268 22.36 -21.21 7.03
N ASN A 269 21.50 -20.97 6.02
CA ASN A 269 20.90 -19.67 5.67
C ASN A 269 19.36 -19.61 5.63
N ALA A 270 18.60 -20.57 6.17
CA ALA A 270 17.14 -20.55 5.93
C ALA A 270 16.29 -19.85 7.01
N THR A 271 16.78 -19.64 8.24
CA THR A 271 15.89 -19.20 9.36
C THR A 271 16.26 -17.83 9.91
N VAL A 272 17.45 -17.67 10.50
CA VAL A 272 17.91 -16.35 10.98
C VAL A 272 18.28 -15.46 9.80
N THR A 273 18.88 -16.04 8.75
CA THR A 273 19.06 -15.35 7.47
C THR A 273 17.70 -15.02 6.84
N SER A 274 16.63 -15.82 7.00
CA SER A 274 15.31 -15.43 6.48
C SER A 274 14.67 -14.27 7.23
N GLU A 275 14.62 -14.27 8.57
CA GLU A 275 14.02 -13.16 9.32
C GLU A 275 14.88 -11.88 9.21
N LEU A 276 16.20 -12.03 9.27
CA LEU A 276 17.13 -10.93 9.05
C LEU A 276 17.05 -10.42 7.60
N GLN A 277 16.98 -11.28 6.57
CA GLN A 277 16.80 -10.87 5.17
C GLN A 277 15.43 -10.26 4.90
N ILE A 278 14.37 -10.76 5.50
CA ILE A 278 13.02 -10.20 5.39
C ILE A 278 13.00 -8.79 5.97
N VAL A 279 13.47 -8.62 7.21
CA VAL A 279 13.46 -7.31 7.86
C VAL A 279 14.48 -6.37 7.22
N TYR A 280 15.62 -6.87 6.74
CA TYR A 280 16.60 -6.10 5.96
C TYR A 280 16.04 -5.65 4.61
N GLY A 281 15.36 -6.53 3.88
CA GLY A 281 14.68 -6.21 2.61
C GLY A 281 13.61 -5.15 2.83
N GLN A 282 12.72 -5.35 3.81
CA GLN A 282 11.69 -4.37 4.19
C GLN A 282 12.30 -3.02 4.59
N MET A 283 13.41 -3.03 5.35
CA MET A 283 14.12 -1.81 5.74
C MET A 283 14.69 -1.08 4.52
N ASN A 284 15.35 -1.78 3.59
CA ASN A 284 15.92 -1.18 2.37
C ASN A 284 14.83 -0.64 1.43
N ASP A 285 13.71 -1.34 1.30
CA ASP A 285 12.56 -0.87 0.54
C ASP A 285 11.99 0.41 1.16
N ALA A 286 11.80 0.41 2.49
CA ALA A 286 11.34 1.59 3.21
C ALA A 286 12.33 2.77 3.16
N GLU A 287 13.64 2.50 3.13
CA GLU A 287 14.68 3.52 2.92
C GLU A 287 14.58 4.13 1.51
N THR A 288 14.40 3.29 0.50
CA THR A 288 14.22 3.71 -0.90
C THR A 288 12.97 4.55 -1.06
N GLU A 289 11.85 4.15 -0.45
CA GLU A 289 10.61 4.93 -0.45
C GLU A 289 10.78 6.27 0.27
N TYR A 290 11.47 6.29 1.42
CA TYR A 290 11.78 7.52 2.14
C TYR A 290 12.65 8.46 1.31
N ASN A 291 13.72 7.96 0.70
CA ASN A 291 14.62 8.75 -0.15
C ASN A 291 13.89 9.29 -1.39
N THR A 292 12.97 8.49 -1.97
CA THR A 292 12.10 8.94 -3.06
C THR A 292 11.17 10.07 -2.62
N ALA A 293 10.56 9.97 -1.44
CA ALA A 293 9.71 11.01 -0.88
C ALA A 293 10.49 12.30 -0.57
N VAL A 294 11.73 12.17 -0.07
CA VAL A 294 12.65 13.30 0.12
C VAL A 294 12.96 13.97 -1.22
N GLN A 295 13.32 13.20 -2.25
CA GLN A 295 13.62 13.76 -3.57
C GLN A 295 12.40 14.46 -4.19
N ALA A 296 11.22 13.83 -4.14
CA ALA A 296 9.98 14.45 -4.63
C ALA A 296 9.68 15.78 -3.91
N LYS A 297 9.98 15.86 -2.61
CA LYS A 297 9.84 17.10 -1.86
C LYS A 297 10.88 18.15 -2.29
N LEU A 298 12.15 17.78 -2.47
CA LEU A 298 13.19 18.69 -2.95
C LEU A 298 12.84 19.25 -4.34
N ASP A 299 12.34 18.40 -5.23
CA ASP A 299 11.89 18.79 -6.57
C ASP A 299 10.71 19.77 -6.48
N SER A 300 9.74 19.52 -5.60
CA SER A 300 8.60 20.42 -5.36
C SER A 300 9.02 21.75 -4.70
N ASP A 301 10.01 21.73 -3.80
CA ASP A 301 10.59 22.95 -3.21
C ASP A 301 11.25 23.82 -4.30
N ALA A 302 12.06 23.21 -5.18
CA ALA A 302 12.68 23.90 -6.31
C ALA A 302 11.64 24.45 -7.29
N ALA A 303 10.66 23.62 -7.65
CA ALA A 303 9.57 24.00 -8.54
C ALA A 303 8.69 25.13 -7.96
N TYR A 304 8.53 25.20 -6.63
CA TYR A 304 7.85 26.30 -5.97
C TYR A 304 8.63 27.61 -6.09
N ILE A 305 9.96 27.58 -5.94
CA ILE A 305 10.82 28.77 -6.09
C ILE A 305 10.71 29.31 -7.51
N GLU A 306 10.87 28.45 -8.53
CA GLU A 306 10.77 28.86 -9.94
C GLU A 306 9.41 29.48 -10.27
N LYS A 307 8.33 28.85 -9.80
CA LYS A 307 6.96 29.38 -10.00
C LYS A 307 6.77 30.71 -9.29
N LYS A 308 7.35 30.87 -8.09
CA LYS A 308 7.27 32.12 -7.33
C LYS A 308 8.02 33.26 -8.00
N ASP A 309 9.18 32.98 -8.58
CA ASP A 309 9.96 33.95 -9.34
C ASP A 309 9.26 34.35 -10.64
N ALA A 310 8.68 33.38 -11.35
CA ALA A 310 7.86 33.64 -12.53
C ALA A 310 6.62 34.50 -12.19
N GLU A 311 5.91 34.20 -11.09
CA GLU A 311 4.79 35.01 -10.59
C GLU A 311 5.24 36.46 -10.29
N LYS A 312 6.40 36.63 -9.66
CA LYS A 312 6.97 37.95 -9.32
C LYS A 312 7.36 38.73 -10.58
N ALA A 313 7.97 38.07 -11.57
CA ALA A 313 8.33 38.67 -12.85
C ALA A 313 7.09 39.13 -13.62
N ALA A 314 6.06 38.27 -13.73
CA ALA A 314 4.79 38.62 -14.37
C ALA A 314 4.10 39.81 -13.69
N LYS A 315 4.11 39.85 -12.35
CA LYS A 315 3.62 41.01 -11.59
C LYS A 315 4.42 42.29 -11.87
N GLY A 316 5.73 42.17 -12.08
CA GLY A 316 6.60 43.26 -12.52
C GLY A 316 6.20 43.79 -13.89
N ALA A 317 6.00 42.91 -14.88
CA ALA A 317 5.60 43.27 -16.24
C ALA A 317 4.27 44.04 -16.27
N ILE A 318 3.29 43.66 -15.43
CA ILE A 318 2.02 44.41 -15.31
C ILE A 318 2.29 45.87 -14.92
N LYS A 319 3.23 46.14 -14.00
CA LYS A 319 3.54 47.50 -13.56
C LYS A 319 4.04 48.36 -14.72
N ASP A 320 4.94 47.81 -15.53
CA ASP A 320 5.56 48.52 -16.64
C ASP A 320 4.58 48.72 -17.80
N LEU A 321 3.83 47.68 -18.16
CA LEU A 321 2.80 47.74 -19.20
C LEU A 321 1.64 48.65 -18.81
N LYS A 322 1.25 48.68 -17.53
CA LYS A 322 0.25 49.62 -17.03
C LYS A 322 0.71 51.07 -17.20
N LYS A 323 2.00 51.35 -16.97
CA LYS A 323 2.58 52.69 -17.18
C LYS A 323 2.62 53.04 -18.67
N ALA A 324 3.01 52.10 -19.53
CA ALA A 324 3.03 52.28 -20.98
C ALA A 324 1.61 52.56 -21.50
N ALA A 325 0.65 51.68 -21.24
CA ALA A 325 -0.76 51.85 -21.62
C ALA A 325 -1.32 53.20 -21.13
N SER A 326 -1.09 53.54 -19.85
CA SER A 326 -1.54 54.83 -19.31
C SER A 326 -0.94 56.03 -20.06
N THR A 327 0.30 55.94 -20.53
CA THR A 327 0.98 57.02 -21.26
C THR A 327 0.34 57.21 -22.64
N VAL A 328 0.19 56.12 -23.41
CA VAL A 328 -0.37 56.19 -24.77
C VAL A 328 -1.84 56.60 -24.73
N THR A 329 -2.64 56.04 -23.82
CA THR A 329 -4.05 56.41 -23.66
C THR A 329 -4.22 57.89 -23.26
N LYS A 330 -3.34 58.43 -22.40
CA LYS A 330 -3.36 59.86 -22.05
C LYS A 330 -2.99 60.75 -23.23
N ALA A 331 -2.02 60.34 -24.05
CA ALA A 331 -1.63 61.07 -25.25
C ALA A 331 -2.78 61.11 -26.26
N TYR A 332 -3.39 59.96 -26.57
CA TYR A 332 -4.57 59.85 -27.43
C TYR A 332 -5.73 60.72 -26.93
N ALA A 333 -6.11 60.58 -25.65
CA ALA A 333 -7.19 61.36 -25.05
C ALA A 333 -6.91 62.87 -25.08
N LYS A 334 -5.65 63.28 -24.94
CA LYS A 334 -5.25 64.69 -25.06
C LYS A 334 -5.41 65.18 -26.50
N THR A 335 -4.92 64.44 -27.50
CA THR A 335 -5.05 64.80 -28.92
C THR A 335 -6.52 64.93 -29.32
N LEU A 336 -7.36 63.99 -28.90
CA LEU A 336 -8.80 64.01 -29.14
C LEU A 336 -9.45 65.27 -28.54
N LYS A 337 -9.13 65.57 -27.27
CA LYS A 337 -9.63 66.77 -26.57
C LYS A 337 -9.16 68.07 -27.24
N ASP A 338 -7.96 68.10 -27.79
CA ASP A 338 -7.44 69.27 -28.50
C ASP A 338 -8.11 69.43 -29.88
N SER A 339 -8.42 68.33 -30.59
CA SER A 339 -9.25 68.34 -31.81
C SER A 339 -10.66 68.88 -31.52
N GLU A 340 -11.31 68.40 -30.45
CA GLU A 340 -12.63 68.91 -30.03
C GLU A 340 -12.62 70.41 -29.72
N LYS A 341 -11.56 70.92 -29.08
CA LYS A 341 -11.41 72.36 -28.81
C LYS A 341 -11.26 73.16 -30.12
N ALA A 342 -10.47 72.68 -31.07
CA ALA A 342 -10.31 73.32 -32.37
C ALA A 342 -11.65 73.34 -33.15
N ALA A 343 -12.38 72.22 -33.16
CA ALA A 343 -13.71 72.14 -33.77
C ALA A 343 -14.71 73.10 -33.12
N LYS A 344 -14.70 73.22 -31.78
CA LYS A 344 -15.53 74.21 -31.05
C LYS A 344 -15.18 75.66 -31.42
N LYS A 345 -13.89 75.97 -31.62
CA LYS A 345 -13.46 77.30 -32.09
C LYS A 345 -13.90 77.55 -33.53
N ALA A 346 -13.75 76.57 -34.42
CA ALA A 346 -14.25 76.67 -35.80
C ALA A 346 -15.75 76.97 -35.81
N ALA A 347 -16.55 76.19 -35.07
CA ALA A 347 -18.00 76.42 -34.95
C ALA A 347 -18.34 77.84 -34.43
N SER A 348 -17.56 78.36 -33.47
CA SER A 348 -17.73 79.73 -32.98
C SER A 348 -17.43 80.79 -34.04
N TYR A 349 -16.40 80.61 -34.86
CA TYR A 349 -16.07 81.55 -35.95
C TYR A 349 -17.06 81.46 -37.10
N LEU A 350 -17.59 80.28 -37.42
CA LEU A 350 -18.66 80.12 -38.39
C LEU A 350 -19.91 80.91 -37.98
N GLN A 351 -20.35 80.76 -36.72
CA GLN A 351 -21.47 81.55 -36.18
C GLN A 351 -21.22 83.07 -36.26
N LYS A 352 -19.97 83.51 -36.01
CA LYS A 352 -19.61 84.93 -36.13
C LYS A 352 -19.61 85.41 -37.58
N ALA A 353 -19.14 84.60 -38.52
CA ALA A 353 -19.16 84.88 -39.96
C ALA A 353 -20.61 85.01 -40.43
N GLU A 354 -21.46 84.02 -40.17
CA GLU A 354 -22.89 84.03 -40.50
C GLU A 354 -23.59 85.29 -39.97
N ALA A 355 -23.27 85.71 -38.73
CA ALA A 355 -23.80 86.94 -38.15
C ALA A 355 -23.32 88.22 -38.87
N GLN A 356 -22.10 88.26 -39.41
CA GLN A 356 -21.63 89.40 -40.22
C GLN A 356 -22.22 89.39 -41.62
N GLN A 357 -22.38 88.22 -42.23
CA GLN A 357 -23.04 88.08 -43.53
C GLN A 357 -24.51 88.53 -43.46
N ALA A 358 -25.21 88.15 -42.39
CA ALA A 358 -26.56 88.65 -42.13
C ALA A 358 -26.60 90.19 -41.97
N LYS A 359 -25.59 90.80 -41.34
CA LYS A 359 -25.47 92.26 -41.22
C LYS A 359 -25.18 92.95 -42.55
N ALA A 360 -24.31 92.37 -43.38
CA ALA A 360 -24.00 92.88 -44.72
C ALA A 360 -25.27 92.88 -45.59
N ASN A 361 -26.03 91.79 -45.57
CA ASN A 361 -27.28 91.65 -46.33
C ASN A 361 -28.41 92.58 -45.85
N ALA A 362 -28.38 93.03 -44.59
CA ALA A 362 -29.44 93.82 -43.97
C ALA A 362 -29.23 95.35 -44.05
N THR A 363 -28.04 95.83 -44.41
CA THR A 363 -27.71 97.27 -44.43
C THR A 363 -27.75 97.84 -45.84
N SER A 364 -28.28 99.05 -46.01
CA SER A 364 -28.24 99.81 -47.27
C SER A 364 -27.04 100.77 -47.35
N ASN A 365 -26.23 100.86 -46.29
CA ASN A 365 -25.02 101.69 -46.27
C ASN A 365 -23.82 100.92 -46.80
N ALA A 366 -23.32 101.31 -47.97
CA ALA A 366 -22.20 100.64 -48.65
C ALA A 366 -20.93 100.49 -47.78
N ARG A 367 -20.64 101.46 -46.90
CA ARG A 367 -19.46 101.40 -46.02
C ARG A 367 -19.63 100.39 -44.90
N THR A 368 -20.83 100.33 -44.31
CA THR A 368 -21.19 99.33 -43.29
C THR A 368 -21.22 97.93 -43.89
N GLN A 369 -21.75 97.79 -45.11
CA GLN A 369 -21.76 96.54 -45.85
C GLN A 369 -20.34 96.03 -46.10
N ALA A 370 -19.48 96.85 -46.71
CA ALA A 370 -18.08 96.49 -46.98
C ALA A 370 -17.30 96.13 -45.71
N SER A 371 -17.56 96.83 -44.59
CA SER A 371 -16.93 96.48 -43.31
C SER A 371 -17.43 95.15 -42.73
N ALA A 372 -18.70 94.79 -42.94
CA ALA A 372 -19.26 93.52 -42.48
C ALA A 372 -18.77 92.35 -43.36
N GLU A 373 -18.66 92.54 -44.67
CA GLU A 373 -18.06 91.59 -45.62
C GLU A 373 -16.58 91.34 -45.31
N ALA A 374 -15.78 92.38 -45.04
CA ALA A 374 -14.38 92.20 -44.64
C ALA A 374 -14.23 91.38 -43.33
N LYS A 375 -15.11 91.62 -42.34
CA LYS A 375 -15.12 90.82 -41.10
C LYS A 375 -15.60 89.39 -41.32
N TYR A 376 -16.52 89.18 -42.27
CA TYR A 376 -16.93 87.84 -42.69
C TYR A 376 -15.72 87.08 -43.25
N ASP A 377 -14.99 87.68 -44.17
CA ASP A 377 -13.78 87.08 -44.76
C ASP A 377 -12.73 86.76 -43.69
N ASP A 378 -12.46 87.69 -42.77
CA ASP A 378 -11.56 87.46 -41.62
C ASP A 378 -12.00 86.27 -40.75
N TYR A 379 -13.30 86.17 -40.44
CA TYR A 379 -13.84 85.05 -39.66
C TYR A 379 -13.86 83.74 -40.45
N MET A 380 -14.06 83.78 -41.77
CA MET A 380 -13.98 82.59 -42.63
C MET A 380 -12.55 82.06 -42.75
N VAL A 381 -11.54 82.93 -42.79
CA VAL A 381 -10.13 82.52 -42.69
C VAL A 381 -9.88 81.78 -41.37
N LEU A 382 -10.33 82.33 -40.24
CA LEU A 382 -10.19 81.67 -38.93
C LEU A 382 -10.99 80.36 -38.84
N TYR A 383 -12.20 80.31 -39.40
CA TYR A 383 -13.00 79.08 -39.48
C TYR A 383 -12.26 77.98 -40.25
N ASN A 384 -11.73 78.30 -41.43
CA ASN A 384 -11.01 77.36 -42.27
C ASN A 384 -9.72 76.87 -41.58
N ASP A 385 -8.98 77.77 -40.92
CA ASP A 385 -7.76 77.43 -40.18
C ASP A 385 -8.06 76.48 -39.00
N TYR A 386 -9.06 76.80 -38.16
CA TYR A 386 -9.45 75.93 -37.05
C TYR A 386 -10.09 74.61 -37.51
N THR A 387 -10.78 74.60 -38.66
CA THR A 387 -11.32 73.36 -39.25
C THR A 387 -10.19 72.46 -39.74
N ALA A 388 -9.20 73.01 -40.45
CA ALA A 388 -8.01 72.29 -40.87
C ALA A 388 -7.21 71.77 -39.65
N GLN A 389 -7.07 72.59 -38.60
CA GLN A 389 -6.42 72.19 -37.35
C GLN A 389 -7.17 71.04 -36.66
N ALA A 390 -8.50 71.10 -36.57
CA ALA A 390 -9.32 70.05 -35.97
C ALA A 390 -9.19 68.72 -36.73
N ALA A 391 -9.23 68.78 -38.07
CA ALA A 391 -9.06 67.62 -38.95
C ALA A 391 -7.65 67.00 -38.83
N ALA A 392 -6.61 67.83 -38.80
CA ALA A 392 -5.23 67.38 -38.63
C ALA A 392 -5.01 66.69 -37.26
N LEU A 393 -5.56 67.26 -36.18
CA LEU A 393 -5.51 66.65 -34.85
C LEU A 393 -6.32 65.35 -34.78
N LEU A 394 -7.48 65.28 -35.44
CA LEU A 394 -8.29 64.06 -35.49
C LEU A 394 -7.57 62.94 -36.25
N ALA A 395 -6.98 63.24 -37.41
CA ALA A 395 -6.16 62.28 -38.15
C ALA A 395 -4.94 61.82 -37.33
N SER A 396 -4.31 62.74 -36.59
CA SER A 396 -3.23 62.39 -35.66
C SER A 396 -3.72 61.48 -34.52
N ALA A 397 -4.91 61.69 -33.98
CA ALA A 397 -5.48 60.81 -32.96
C ALA A 397 -5.81 59.41 -33.54
N GLN A 398 -6.40 59.35 -34.74
CA GLN A 398 -6.69 58.10 -35.44
C GLN A 398 -5.41 57.29 -35.71
N SER A 399 -4.30 57.95 -36.07
CA SER A 399 -3.01 57.27 -36.23
C SER A 399 -2.44 56.68 -34.92
N GLN A 400 -2.91 57.13 -33.76
CA GLN A 400 -2.50 56.62 -32.43
C GLN A 400 -3.37 55.45 -31.93
N GLU A 401 -4.54 55.19 -32.52
CA GLU A 401 -5.44 54.10 -32.09
C GLU A 401 -4.80 52.70 -32.11
N PRO A 402 -3.98 52.35 -33.12
CA PRO A 402 -3.26 51.08 -33.11
C PRO A 402 -2.31 50.96 -31.92
N ASP A 403 -1.64 52.05 -31.51
CA ASP A 403 -0.72 52.06 -30.37
C ASP A 403 -1.47 51.87 -29.04
N VAL A 404 -2.64 52.51 -28.88
CA VAL A 404 -3.50 52.34 -27.69
C VAL A 404 -4.01 50.90 -27.59
N THR A 405 -4.47 50.35 -28.71
CA THR A 405 -4.96 48.96 -28.78
C THR A 405 -3.84 48.00 -28.42
N THR A 406 -2.69 48.12 -29.08
CA THR A 406 -1.49 47.30 -28.83
C THR A 406 -1.07 47.36 -27.36
N ALA A 407 -1.01 48.54 -26.76
CA ALA A 407 -0.59 48.68 -25.36
C ALA A 407 -1.61 48.09 -24.36
N THR A 408 -2.91 48.21 -24.66
CA THR A 408 -3.98 47.68 -23.80
C THR A 408 -4.07 46.15 -23.89
N ASP A 409 -3.94 45.60 -25.09
CA ASP A 409 -3.89 44.15 -25.31
C ASP A 409 -2.67 43.53 -24.64
N ALA A 410 -1.50 44.17 -24.74
CA ALA A 410 -0.30 43.74 -24.04
C ALA A 410 -0.50 43.72 -22.51
N LEU A 411 -1.17 44.74 -21.94
CA LEU A 411 -1.49 44.77 -20.51
C LEU A 411 -2.47 43.65 -20.11
N ASN A 412 -3.52 43.41 -20.90
CA ASN A 412 -4.49 42.35 -20.63
C ASN A 412 -3.86 40.96 -20.72
N ALA A 413 -2.98 40.75 -21.69
CA ALA A 413 -2.20 39.52 -21.81
C ALA A 413 -1.30 39.31 -20.57
N ALA A 414 -0.62 40.35 -20.10
CA ALA A 414 0.22 40.27 -18.89
C ALA A 414 -0.58 39.99 -17.60
N ILE A 415 -1.79 40.53 -17.48
CA ILE A 415 -2.69 40.21 -16.35
C ILE A 415 -3.10 38.73 -16.37
N THR A 416 -3.42 38.22 -17.56
CA THR A 416 -3.82 36.81 -17.75
C THR A 416 -2.65 35.86 -17.42
N ASP A 417 -1.44 36.19 -17.86
CA ASP A 417 -0.23 35.43 -17.53
C ASP A 417 0.02 35.41 -16.01
N TYR A 418 -0.06 36.58 -15.34
CA TYR A 418 0.10 36.67 -13.88
C TYR A 418 -0.87 35.78 -13.11
N GLU A 419 -2.18 35.83 -13.42
CA GLU A 419 -3.16 35.00 -12.70
C GLU A 419 -2.93 33.50 -12.95
N THR A 420 -2.49 33.13 -14.16
CA THR A 420 -2.09 31.76 -14.49
C THR A 420 -0.90 31.31 -13.62
N LYS A 421 0.16 32.12 -13.54
CA LYS A 421 1.35 31.81 -12.73
C LYS A 421 1.05 31.76 -11.23
N LYS A 422 0.21 32.65 -10.73
CA LYS A 422 -0.25 32.68 -9.33
C LYS A 422 -1.03 31.42 -8.95
N LEU A 423 -1.90 30.92 -9.83
CA LEU A 423 -2.59 29.64 -9.62
C LEU A 423 -1.60 28.47 -9.59
N ALA A 424 -0.62 28.45 -10.50
CA ALA A 424 0.43 27.45 -10.51
C ALA A 424 1.27 27.46 -9.20
N THR A 425 1.67 28.63 -8.70
CA THR A 425 2.35 28.76 -7.40
C THR A 425 1.53 28.19 -6.26
N LYS A 426 0.21 28.47 -6.23
CA LYS A 426 -0.68 27.97 -5.19
C LYS A 426 -0.80 26.44 -5.24
N ALA A 427 -0.99 25.87 -6.43
CA ALA A 427 -1.09 24.42 -6.61
C ALA A 427 0.18 23.71 -6.13
N GLU A 428 1.36 24.24 -6.49
CA GLU A 428 2.65 23.68 -6.05
C GLU A 428 2.81 23.74 -4.52
N LYS A 429 2.39 24.84 -3.88
CA LYS A 429 2.42 24.97 -2.42
C LYS A 429 1.54 23.92 -1.73
N ASP A 430 0.36 23.64 -2.27
CA ASP A 430 -0.56 22.65 -1.73
C ASP A 430 0.00 21.22 -1.92
N GLN A 431 0.62 20.93 -3.07
CA GLN A 431 1.35 19.67 -3.32
C GLN A 431 2.51 19.47 -2.33
N ASN A 432 3.32 20.50 -2.10
CA ASN A 432 4.44 20.46 -1.17
C ASN A 432 4.00 20.09 0.26
N LYS A 433 2.83 20.57 0.70
CA LYS A 433 2.24 20.22 2.00
C LYS A 433 1.90 18.73 2.09
N LEU A 434 1.39 18.14 1.00
CA LEU A 434 1.09 16.70 0.94
C LEU A 434 2.39 15.87 0.96
N LEU A 435 3.38 16.25 0.16
CA LEU A 435 4.70 15.59 0.11
C LEU A 435 5.41 15.62 1.46
N LYS A 436 5.31 16.73 2.20
CA LYS A 436 5.87 16.82 3.57
C LYS A 436 5.23 15.82 4.54
N THR A 437 3.92 15.58 4.41
CA THR A 437 3.24 14.58 5.24
C THR A 437 3.66 13.16 4.83
N ASP A 438 3.79 12.90 3.52
CA ASP A 438 4.24 11.61 2.99
C ASP A 438 5.68 11.27 3.45
N GLU A 439 6.63 12.21 3.28
CA GLU A 439 8.01 12.10 3.75
C GLU A 439 8.07 11.69 5.24
N LYS A 440 7.28 12.38 6.09
CA LYS A 440 7.22 12.09 7.53
C LYS A 440 6.69 10.68 7.83
N ASN A 441 5.69 10.23 7.08
CA ASN A 441 5.13 8.90 7.26
C ASN A 441 6.13 7.81 6.84
N LYS A 442 6.76 7.95 5.67
CA LYS A 442 7.78 7.02 5.17
C LYS A 442 8.99 6.95 6.09
N LYS A 443 9.47 8.09 6.61
CA LYS A 443 10.53 8.15 7.62
C LYS A 443 10.20 7.34 8.88
N LYS A 444 8.95 7.43 9.36
CA LYS A 444 8.52 6.69 10.56
C LYS A 444 8.55 5.18 10.34
N ILE A 445 8.13 4.72 9.16
CA ILE A 445 8.16 3.30 8.77
C ILE A 445 9.61 2.80 8.72
N TRP A 446 10.47 3.51 7.99
CA TRP A 446 11.89 3.18 7.89
C TRP A 446 12.56 3.07 9.27
N LEU A 447 12.42 4.08 10.13
CA LEU A 447 12.99 4.05 11.49
C LEU A 447 12.47 2.90 12.36
N THR A 448 11.22 2.47 12.14
CA THR A 448 10.63 1.33 12.86
C THR A 448 11.30 0.02 12.43
N LEU A 449 11.46 -0.18 11.12
CA LEU A 449 12.12 -1.35 10.54
C LEU A 449 13.62 -1.39 10.88
N THR A 450 14.32 -0.26 10.85
CA THR A 450 15.70 -0.16 11.31
C THR A 450 15.86 -0.58 12.78
N LYS A 451 14.89 -0.21 13.64
CA LYS A 451 14.90 -0.63 15.04
C LYS A 451 14.66 -2.14 15.18
N GLN A 452 13.76 -2.71 14.39
CA GLN A 452 13.51 -4.15 14.36
C GLN A 452 14.75 -4.92 13.88
N TYR A 453 15.35 -4.50 12.78
CA TYR A 453 16.60 -5.07 12.24
C TYR A 453 17.73 -5.07 13.28
N ASN A 454 17.98 -3.92 13.92
CA ASN A 454 19.05 -3.80 14.92
C ASN A 454 18.80 -4.64 16.17
N ASN A 455 17.53 -4.85 16.55
CA ASN A 455 17.20 -5.73 17.68
C ASN A 455 17.46 -7.20 17.32
N LEU A 456 17.10 -7.63 16.10
CA LEU A 456 17.42 -8.98 15.61
C LEU A 456 18.93 -9.20 15.51
N LEU A 457 19.67 -8.22 14.98
CA LEU A 457 21.13 -8.27 14.87
C LEU A 457 21.82 -8.39 16.24
N LYS A 458 21.32 -7.70 17.28
CA LYS A 458 21.86 -7.78 18.65
C LYS A 458 21.59 -9.11 19.34
N ASN A 459 20.49 -9.76 19.00
CA ASN A 459 20.17 -11.09 19.53
C ASN A 459 20.98 -12.19 18.82
N TRP A 460 21.64 -11.85 17.71
CA TRP A 460 22.46 -12.73 16.91
C TRP A 460 23.96 -12.68 17.27
N SER A 461 24.46 -11.54 17.76
CA SER A 461 25.83 -11.33 18.25
C SER A 461 26.00 -11.71 19.71
#